data_AF-A0A941NEK3-F1
#
_entry.id   AF-A0A941NEK3-F1
#
_cell.length_a   1.000
_cell.length_b   1.000
_cell.length_c   1.000
_cell.angle_alpha   90.00
_cell.angle_beta   90.00
_cell.angle_gamma   90.00
#
_symmetry.space_group_name_H-M   'P 1'
#
loop_
_entity.id
_entity.type
_entity.pdbx_description
1 polymer ?
#
loop_
_entity_poly.entity_id
_entity_poly.type
_entity_poly.pdbx_seq_one_letter_code
_entity_poly.pdbx_strand_id
1 'polypeptide(L)'
;RRSPQRFEAIAREQSECDSKANGGRLGQIVPGETVPEFEKALEGLEEGEIAAMPVRSRFGAHILKLDARARGETLPFDYVRDQIESYLAEQQWRRDVAAYIEQLVSRATIEGVEMSPSMGTAA
;
A
#
# COMPACT_ATOMS: atom_id res chain seq x y z
N ARG A 1 12.58 3.05 -25.56
CA ARG A 1 13.99 3.20 -25.11
C ARG A 1 14.87 4.02 -26.05
N ARG A 2 14.91 3.78 -27.37
CA ARG A 2 15.73 4.60 -28.30
C ARG A 2 15.33 6.08 -28.42
N SER A 3 14.10 6.42 -28.05
CA SER A 3 13.57 7.80 -28.06
C SER A 3 12.61 7.99 -26.87
N PRO A 4 13.11 8.10 -25.63
CA PRO A 4 12.27 8.17 -24.43
C PRO A 4 11.35 9.41 -24.41
N GLN A 5 11.70 10.48 -25.13
CA GLN A 5 10.88 11.69 -25.27
C GLN A 5 9.55 11.43 -25.99
N ARG A 6 9.46 10.35 -26.77
CA ARG A 6 8.22 9.95 -27.46
C ARG A 6 7.23 9.22 -26.55
N PHE A 7 7.61 8.91 -25.30
CA PHE A 7 6.79 8.11 -24.40
C PHE A 7 5.38 8.69 -24.24
N GLU A 8 5.26 9.99 -23.94
CA GLU A 8 3.95 10.61 -23.76
C GLU A 8 3.09 10.61 -25.02
N ALA A 9 3.71 10.81 -26.19
CA ALA A 9 3.00 10.77 -27.47
C ALA A 9 2.46 9.37 -27.76
N ILE A 10 3.29 8.34 -27.56
CA ILE A 10 2.89 6.94 -27.72
C ILE A 10 1.81 6.57 -26.70
N ALA A 11 1.91 7.05 -25.45
CA ALA A 11 0.89 6.83 -24.44
C ALA A 11 -0.46 7.45 -24.82
N ARG A 12 -0.48 8.67 -25.38
CA ARG A 12 -1.72 9.30 -25.86
C ARG A 12 -2.38 8.51 -26.99
N GLU A 13 -1.58 7.94 -27.88
CA GLU A 13 -2.07 7.23 -29.08
C GLU A 13 -2.47 5.78 -28.82
N GLN A 14 -1.71 5.06 -27.98
CA GLN A 14 -1.75 3.60 -27.89
C GLN A 14 -2.18 3.07 -26.52
N SER A 15 -2.23 3.91 -25.48
CA SER A 15 -2.58 3.43 -24.14
C SER A 15 -4.10 3.24 -23.99
N GLU A 16 -4.48 2.12 -23.37
CA GLU A 16 -5.86 1.81 -22.98
C GLU A 16 -6.19 2.31 -21.57
N CYS A 17 -5.23 2.88 -20.85
CA CYS A 17 -5.44 3.45 -19.52
C CYS A 17 -6.06 4.86 -19.60
N ASP A 18 -6.89 5.23 -18.63
CA ASP A 18 -7.49 6.58 -18.52
C ASP A 18 -6.43 7.70 -18.46
N SER A 19 -5.23 7.39 -17.97
CA SER A 19 -4.08 8.31 -17.97
C SER A 19 -3.58 8.70 -19.37
N LYS A 20 -4.06 8.06 -20.44
CA LYS A 20 -3.63 8.34 -21.82
C LYS A 20 -3.77 9.82 -22.19
N ALA A 21 -4.85 10.48 -21.76
CA ALA A 21 -5.10 11.90 -22.07
C ALA A 21 -3.97 12.81 -21.52
N ASN A 22 -3.39 12.42 -20.39
CA ASN A 22 -2.29 13.09 -19.72
C ASN A 22 -0.92 12.50 -20.09
N GLY A 23 -0.80 11.82 -21.23
CA GLY A 23 0.46 11.23 -21.67
C GLY A 23 0.92 10.03 -20.84
N GLY A 24 0.00 9.35 -20.16
CA GLY A 24 0.31 8.20 -19.29
C GLY A 24 0.83 8.58 -17.91
N ARG A 25 0.75 9.86 -17.52
CA ARG A 25 1.24 10.34 -16.22
C ARG A 25 0.27 9.95 -15.11
N LEU A 26 0.81 9.31 -14.06
CA LEU A 26 0.06 8.87 -12.89
C LEU A 26 0.20 9.82 -11.68
N GLY A 27 1.06 10.84 -11.78
CA GLY A 27 1.37 11.71 -10.66
C GLY A 27 2.33 11.05 -9.66
N GLN A 28 2.26 11.47 -8.40
CA GLN A 28 2.99 10.84 -7.31
C GLN A 28 2.17 9.65 -6.81
N ILE A 29 2.80 8.48 -6.82
CA ILE A 29 2.23 7.24 -6.30
C ILE A 29 2.99 6.82 -5.05
N VAL A 30 2.29 6.27 -4.07
CA VAL A 30 2.89 5.67 -2.87
C VAL A 30 2.67 4.15 -2.85
N PRO A 31 3.49 3.40 -2.09
CA PRO A 31 3.29 1.95 -1.95
C PRO A 31 1.87 1.61 -1.49
N GLY A 32 1.26 0.63 -2.14
CA GLY A 32 -0.12 0.19 -1.89
C GLY A 32 -1.17 0.81 -2.81
N GLU A 33 -0.84 1.82 -3.61
CA GLU A 33 -1.78 2.44 -4.57
C GLU A 33 -1.84 1.72 -5.92
N THR A 34 -0.87 0.83 -6.20
CA THR A 34 -0.81 0.11 -7.48
C THR A 34 -0.73 -1.40 -7.25
N VAL A 35 -0.79 -2.18 -8.34
CA VAL A 35 -0.69 -3.64 -8.24
C VAL A 35 0.75 -4.06 -7.93
N PRO A 36 0.97 -5.14 -7.16
CA PRO A 36 2.32 -5.53 -6.72
C PRO A 36 3.34 -5.73 -7.85
N GLU A 37 2.89 -6.21 -9.02
CA GLU A 37 3.75 -6.39 -10.19
C GLU A 37 4.26 -5.05 -10.75
N PHE A 38 3.46 -4.00 -10.63
CA PHE A 38 3.79 -2.64 -11.04
C PHE A 38 4.80 -2.02 -10.09
N GLU A 39 4.55 -2.15 -8.78
CA GLU A 39 5.46 -1.64 -7.74
C GLU A 39 6.84 -2.28 -7.84
N LYS A 40 6.89 -3.62 -7.93
CA LYS A 40 8.13 -4.36 -8.09
C LYS A 40 8.90 -3.97 -9.34
N ALA A 41 8.20 -3.66 -10.43
CA ALA A 41 8.84 -3.22 -11.65
C ALA A 41 9.42 -1.81 -11.48
N LEU A 42 8.70 -0.88 -10.85
CA LEU A 42 9.21 0.47 -10.57
C LEU A 42 10.37 0.47 -9.59
N GLU A 43 10.36 -0.41 -8.58
CA GLU A 43 11.45 -0.55 -7.62
C GLU A 43 12.80 -0.80 -8.30
N GLY A 44 12.81 -1.59 -9.37
CA GLY A 44 14.01 -1.91 -10.15
C GLY A 44 14.41 -0.86 -11.20
N LEU A 45 13.72 0.27 -11.32
CA LEU A 45 14.06 1.33 -12.27
C LEU A 45 14.80 2.48 -11.62
N GLU A 46 15.75 3.03 -12.37
CA GLU A 46 16.35 4.33 -12.09
C GLU A 46 15.48 5.48 -12.61
N GLU A 47 15.71 6.68 -12.08
CA GLU A 47 15.00 7.88 -12.53
C GLU A 47 15.27 8.16 -14.03
N GLY A 48 14.20 8.45 -14.77
CA GLY A 48 14.21 8.61 -16.22
C GLY A 48 14.18 7.31 -17.02
N GLU A 49 14.31 6.15 -16.37
CA GLU A 49 14.40 4.85 -17.04
C GLU A 49 13.03 4.31 -17.49
N ILE A 50 13.02 3.58 -18.60
CA ILE A 50 11.86 2.83 -19.11
C ILE A 50 12.11 1.33 -18.93
N ALA A 51 11.18 0.65 -18.26
CA ALA A 51 11.31 -0.76 -17.87
C ALA A 51 11.78 -1.69 -18.97
N ALA A 52 12.74 -2.55 -18.61
CA ALA A 52 13.34 -3.71 -19.28
C ALA A 52 12.45 -4.49 -20.26
N MET A 53 11.28 -4.81 -19.75
CA MET A 53 10.29 -5.66 -20.37
C MET A 53 8.91 -5.12 -20.01
N PRO A 54 7.88 -5.40 -20.82
CA PRO A 54 6.51 -5.10 -20.44
C PRO A 54 6.13 -5.84 -19.15
N VAL A 55 5.48 -5.12 -18.23
CA VAL A 55 4.99 -5.66 -16.97
C VAL A 55 3.59 -6.21 -17.20
N ARG A 56 3.36 -7.48 -16.87
CA ARG A 56 2.04 -8.10 -16.98
C ARG A 56 1.28 -7.94 -15.67
N SER A 57 -0.01 -7.64 -15.78
CA SER A 57 -0.95 -7.63 -14.66
C SER A 57 -2.31 -8.14 -15.14
N ARG A 58 -3.30 -8.21 -14.23
CA ARG A 58 -4.70 -8.46 -14.57
C ARG A 58 -5.30 -7.48 -15.59
N PHE A 59 -4.70 -6.30 -15.74
CA PHE A 59 -5.14 -5.25 -16.66
C PHE A 59 -4.44 -5.31 -18.04
N GLY A 60 -3.62 -6.33 -18.29
CA GLY A 60 -2.86 -6.47 -19.54
C GLY A 60 -1.37 -6.18 -19.37
N ALA A 61 -0.76 -5.60 -20.40
CA ALA A 61 0.68 -5.34 -20.48
C ALA A 61 0.98 -3.84 -20.35
N HIS A 62 1.92 -3.51 -19.48
CA HIS A 62 2.28 -2.13 -19.15
C HIS A 62 3.73 -1.85 -19.54
N ILE A 63 3.96 -0.68 -20.17
CA ILE A 63 5.30 -0.14 -20.37
C ILE A 63 5.48 1.00 -19.37
N LEU A 64 6.41 0.83 -18.43
CA LEU A 64 6.59 1.77 -17.33
C LEU A 64 7.79 2.68 -17.58
N LYS A 65 7.67 3.95 -17.18
CA LYS A 65 8.76 4.92 -17.10
C LYS A 65 8.74 5.54 -15.72
N LEU A 66 9.87 5.54 -15.02
CA LEU A 66 10.00 6.24 -13.75
C LEU A 66 10.48 7.66 -14.04
N ASP A 67 9.70 8.68 -13.70
CA ASP A 67 10.11 10.07 -13.92
C ASP A 67 11.04 10.58 -12.81
N ALA A 68 10.66 10.34 -11.56
CA ALA A 68 11.40 10.74 -10.38
C ALA A 68 11.04 9.81 -9.22
N ARG A 69 11.93 9.68 -8.23
CA ARG A 69 11.72 8.87 -7.02
C ARG A 69 11.90 9.76 -5.79
N ALA A 70 10.80 10.05 -5.11
CA ALA A 70 10.86 10.63 -3.78
C ALA A 70 11.37 9.57 -2.79
N ARG A 71 12.59 9.74 -2.28
CA ARG A 71 13.15 8.87 -1.25
C ARG A 71 12.50 9.26 0.08
N GLY A 72 11.83 8.30 0.71
CA GLY A 72 11.38 8.46 2.08
C GLY A 72 12.58 8.59 3.02
N GLU A 73 12.46 9.45 4.01
CA GLU A 73 13.43 9.55 5.09
C GLU A 73 12.79 9.03 6.38
N THR A 74 13.58 8.35 7.21
CA THR A 74 13.15 7.98 8.55
C THR A 74 12.99 9.26 9.37
N LEU A 75 11.77 9.56 9.78
CA LEU A 75 11.51 10.70 10.65
C LEU A 75 12.20 10.50 12.01
N PRO A 76 12.83 11.54 12.59
CA PRO A 76 13.38 11.44 13.94
C PRO A 76 12.28 11.10 14.94
N PHE A 77 12.63 10.34 15.98
CA PHE A 77 11.68 9.83 16.96
C PHE A 77 10.77 10.91 17.55
N ASP A 78 11.31 12.10 17.86
CA ASP A 78 10.54 13.20 18.45
C ASP A 78 9.37 13.68 17.58
N TYR A 79 9.45 13.53 16.26
CA TYR A 79 8.37 13.92 15.33
C TYR A 79 7.23 12.91 15.30
N VAL A 80 7.52 11.64 15.63
CA VAL A 80 6.57 10.53 15.54
C VAL A 80 6.20 9.95 16.89
N ARG A 81 6.79 10.45 18.00
CA ARG A 81 6.60 9.96 19.36
C ARG A 81 5.13 9.87 19.73
N ASP A 82 4.38 10.95 19.54
CA ASP A 82 2.97 11.02 19.96
C ASP A 82 2.08 10.06 19.14
N GLN A 83 2.42 9.84 17.87
CA GLN A 83 1.75 8.85 17.00
C GLN A 83 2.05 7.42 17.46
N ILE A 84 3.31 7.13 17.79
CA ILE A 84 3.73 5.83 18.31
C ILE A 84 3.05 5.56 19.65
N GLU A 85 3.02 6.53 20.56
CA GLU A 85 2.35 6.41 21.86
C GLU A 85 0.86 6.12 21.69
N SER A 86 0.17 6.87 20.82
CA SER A 86 -1.25 6.66 20.53
C SER A 86 -1.51 5.26 19.99
N TYR A 87 -0.69 4.80 19.05
CA TYR A 87 -0.79 3.46 18.46
C TYR A 87 -0.60 2.36 19.52
N LEU A 88 0.43 2.48 20.37
CA LEU A 88 0.72 1.51 21.41
C LEU A 88 -0.37 1.51 22.51
N ALA A 89 -0.86 2.68 22.89
CA ALA A 89 -1.93 2.82 23.86
C ALA A 89 -3.23 2.17 23.36
N GLU A 90 -3.59 2.38 22.09
CA GLU A 90 -4.76 1.74 21.48
C GLU A 90 -4.58 0.22 21.42
N GLN A 91 -3.41 -0.26 21.02
CA GLN A 91 -3.12 -1.69 20.96
C GLN A 91 -3.22 -2.35 22.34
N GLN A 92 -2.66 -1.71 23.37
CA GLN A 92 -2.72 -2.20 24.74
C GLN A 92 -4.15 -2.21 25.27
N TRP A 93 -4.89 -1.12 25.06
CA TRP A 93 -6.30 -1.01 25.47
C TRP A 93 -7.16 -2.11 24.83
N ARG A 94 -6.98 -2.38 23.53
CA ARG A 94 -7.70 -3.47 22.84
C ARG A 94 -7.42 -4.84 23.47
N ARG A 95 -6.16 -5.11 23.84
CA ARG A 95 -5.78 -6.36 24.52
C ARG A 95 -6.41 -6.47 25.90
N ASP A 96 -6.33 -5.41 26.70
CA ASP A 96 -6.84 -5.40 28.07
C ASP A 96 -8.36 -5.52 28.11
N VAL A 97 -9.06 -4.86 27.18
CA VAL A 97 -10.51 -5.00 27.03
C VAL A 97 -10.90 -6.42 26.62
N ALA A 98 -10.20 -7.02 25.66
CA ALA A 98 -10.46 -8.40 25.26
C ALA A 98 -10.28 -9.36 26.45
N ALA A 99 -9.16 -9.25 27.17
CA ALA A 99 -8.89 -10.07 28.36
C ALA A 99 -9.92 -9.83 29.48
N TYR A 100 -10.35 -8.59 29.67
CA TYR A 100 -11.37 -8.25 30.66
C TYR A 100 -12.74 -8.85 30.30
N ILE A 101 -13.14 -8.77 29.03
CA ILE A 101 -14.37 -9.39 28.54
C ILE A 101 -14.31 -10.91 28.74
N GLU A 102 -13.20 -11.56 28.41
CA GLU A 102 -13.01 -12.99 28.66
C GLU A 102 -13.21 -13.36 30.14
N GLN A 103 -12.67 -12.56 31.06
CA GLN A 103 -12.86 -12.77 32.49
C GLN A 103 -14.32 -12.60 32.94
N LEU A 104 -15.04 -11.63 32.36
CA LEU A 104 -16.46 -11.44 32.66
C LEU A 104 -17.29 -12.61 32.14
N VAL A 105 -17.04 -13.06 30.91
CA VAL A 105 -17.70 -14.22 30.30
C VAL A 105 -17.44 -15.48 31.13
N SER A 106 -16.19 -15.72 31.58
CA SER A 106 -15.85 -16.91 32.35
C SER A 106 -16.55 -16.99 33.71
N ARG A 107 -17.01 -15.85 34.25
CA ARG A 107 -17.65 -15.74 35.56
C ARG A 107 -19.18 -15.61 35.47
N ALA A 108 -19.74 -15.50 34.28
CA ALA A 108 -21.16 -15.35 34.05
C ALA A 108 -21.78 -16.65 33.54
N THR A 109 -23.04 -16.91 33.94
CA THR A 109 -23.87 -17.89 33.25
C THR A 109 -24.51 -17.20 32.05
N ILE A 110 -24.13 -17.60 30.83
CA ILE A 110 -24.66 -17.05 29.58
C ILE A 110 -25.47 -18.15 28.89
N GLU A 111 -26.75 -17.89 28.63
CA GLU A 111 -27.65 -18.81 27.93
C GLU A 111 -28.05 -18.26 26.56
N GLY A 112 -28.20 -19.12 25.56
CA GLY A 112 -28.69 -18.76 24.22
C GLY A 112 -27.68 -18.13 23.26
N VAL A 113 -26.42 -17.92 23.67
CA VAL A 113 -25.33 -17.40 22.82
C VAL A 113 -24.01 -18.11 23.14
N GLU A 114 -23.30 -18.60 22.12
CA GLU A 114 -21.94 -19.11 22.28
C GLU A 114 -20.92 -17.95 22.23
N MET A 115 -20.25 -17.70 23.34
CA MET A 115 -19.14 -16.76 23.44
C MET A 115 -17.84 -17.57 23.51
N SER A 116 -17.18 -17.78 22.37
CA SER A 116 -15.84 -18.42 22.33
C SER A 116 -14.73 -17.38 22.50
N PRO A 117 -13.65 -17.66 23.24
CA PRO A 117 -12.58 -16.71 23.56
C PRO A 117 -11.63 -16.36 22.39
N SER A 118 -12.04 -16.53 21.12
CA SER A 118 -11.14 -16.34 19.96
C SER A 118 -11.28 -15.01 19.22
N MET A 119 -12.07 -14.06 19.73
CA MET A 119 -12.17 -12.72 19.11
C MET A 119 -11.02 -11.80 19.56
N GLY A 120 -9.79 -12.09 19.14
CA GLY A 120 -8.65 -11.26 19.53
C GLY A 120 -7.32 -11.43 18.78
N THR A 121 -7.20 -12.38 17.85
CA THR A 121 -5.97 -12.51 17.03
C THR A 121 -6.31 -12.47 15.55
N ALA A 122 -6.53 -11.26 15.02
CA ALA A 122 -6.32 -11.00 13.61
C ALA A 122 -4.85 -10.58 13.45
N ALA A 123 -4.06 -11.46 12.85
CA ALA A 123 -2.80 -11.12 12.20
C ALA A 123 -3.09 -10.50 10.82
#